data_AF-A0A1V5QMS4-F1
#
_entry.id   AF-A0A1V5QMS4-F1
#
_cell.length_a   1.000
_cell.length_b   1.000
_cell.length_c   1.000
_cell.angle_alpha   90.00
_cell.angle_beta   90.00
_cell.angle_gamma   90.00
#
_symmetry.space_group_name_H-M   'P 1'
#
loop_
_entity.id
_entity.type
_entity.pdbx_description
1 polymer ?
#
loop_
_entity_poly.entity_id
_entity_poly.type
_entity_poly.pdbx_seq_one_letter_code
_entity_poly.pdbx_strand_id
1 'polypeptide(L)'
;MTTAEPQSLEGIVITAEDPAGLVALTTAKPLDLFTTPGTVESLLAAVRVEALRDFTPDLTTEKGRKAIASRAFWVIRTKTFLDSIGKEEVARLKELPRLVDAGRKALRDGLDALGDEIRKDLTEWENTRAAWKGALDRIQNLPATLFNADASILEREIGTLRDLPTDPEHWEEMAQKAASVKAATLPTLEDMLDKRRRWEADQAELARLREAEEARKKAEQEEALRKEGEARALAAQQAPAPTVATPLPLETADALRRGETVPAFLPAPPPADDLEHRRAFNREALADLIEALVLANIFTPDAEGRQAAETTAKAVLTAIVTSKVRHVRMDY
;
A
#
# COMPACT_ATOMS: atom_id res chain seq x y z
N MET A 1 -53.47 53.85 -31.75
CA MET A 1 -52.99 52.92 -32.78
C MET A 1 -51.69 53.49 -33.29
N THR A 2 -50.57 53.01 -32.75
CA THR A 2 -49.23 53.52 -33.05
C THR A 2 -48.78 52.95 -34.39
N THR A 3 -48.61 53.84 -35.36
CA THR A 3 -48.08 53.59 -36.69
C THR A 3 -46.65 53.06 -36.58
N ALA A 4 -46.42 51.83 -37.02
CA ALA A 4 -45.09 51.25 -37.10
C ALA A 4 -44.35 51.84 -38.31
N GLU A 5 -43.27 52.54 -38.01
CA GLU A 5 -42.31 53.14 -38.94
C GLU A 5 -41.59 52.04 -39.74
N PRO A 6 -41.36 52.18 -41.06
CA PRO A 6 -40.61 51.19 -41.83
C PRO A 6 -39.13 51.27 -41.44
N GLN A 7 -38.65 50.26 -40.73
CA GLN A 7 -37.22 50.14 -40.42
C GLN A 7 -36.44 49.92 -41.71
N SER A 8 -35.76 50.97 -42.15
CA SER A 8 -34.77 50.95 -43.21
C SER A 8 -33.58 50.09 -42.76
N LEU A 9 -33.50 48.87 -43.25
CA LEU A 9 -32.30 48.06 -43.20
C LEU A 9 -31.28 48.61 -44.22
N GLU A 10 -30.70 49.77 -43.89
CA GLU A 10 -29.52 50.29 -44.58
C GLU A 10 -28.36 49.31 -44.37
N GLY A 11 -27.89 48.67 -45.44
CA GLY A 11 -26.63 47.91 -45.41
C GLY A 11 -26.56 46.65 -46.28
N ILE A 12 -27.68 46.13 -46.78
CA ILE A 12 -27.65 44.98 -47.71
C ILE A 12 -27.62 45.51 -49.14
N VAL A 13 -26.44 45.93 -49.58
CA VAL A 13 -26.18 46.26 -50.99
C VAL A 13 -25.85 44.96 -51.71
N ILE A 14 -26.79 44.46 -52.51
CA ILE A 14 -26.54 43.35 -53.44
C ILE A 14 -25.96 43.97 -54.71
N THR A 15 -24.65 44.17 -54.75
CA THR A 15 -23.96 44.56 -55.98
C THR A 15 -23.36 43.32 -56.64
N ALA A 16 -23.65 43.17 -57.93
CA ALA A 16 -22.97 42.24 -58.80
C ALA A 16 -21.60 42.83 -59.20
N GLU A 17 -20.69 42.99 -58.24
CA GLU A 17 -19.36 43.59 -58.49
C GLU A 17 -18.18 42.74 -57.99
N ASP A 18 -18.35 41.42 -57.97
CA ASP A 18 -17.22 40.48 -57.98
C ASP A 18 -17.08 39.97 -59.43
N PRO A 19 -15.89 39.89 -60.06
CA PRO A 19 -15.71 39.42 -61.45
C PRO A 19 -16.28 38.00 -61.72
N ALA A 20 -16.74 37.29 -60.69
CA ALA A 20 -17.42 36.00 -60.75
C ALA A 20 -18.97 36.06 -60.77
N GLY A 21 -19.59 37.25 -60.68
CA GLY A 21 -21.05 37.42 -60.69
C GLY A 21 -21.77 36.89 -59.44
N LEU A 22 -21.07 36.84 -58.30
CA LEU A 22 -21.60 36.38 -57.02
C LEU A 22 -22.17 37.55 -56.21
N VAL A 23 -23.21 37.27 -55.41
CA VAL A 23 -23.78 38.22 -54.43
C VAL A 23 -22.68 38.57 -53.43
N ALA A 24 -22.08 39.76 -53.55
CA ALA A 24 -21.16 40.28 -52.56
C ALA A 24 -21.96 40.64 -51.30
N LEU A 25 -22.07 39.71 -50.36
CA LEU A 25 -22.50 40.06 -49.00
C LEU A 25 -21.36 40.78 -48.31
N THR A 26 -21.34 42.11 -48.40
CA THR A 26 -20.47 42.94 -47.56
C THR A 26 -21.05 43.00 -46.14
N THR A 27 -21.38 41.86 -45.55
CA THR A 27 -21.67 41.82 -44.12
C THR A 27 -20.33 41.87 -43.39
N ALA A 28 -20.03 43.02 -42.79
CA ALA A 28 -18.85 43.24 -41.96
C ALA A 28 -18.70 42.21 -40.80
N LYS A 29 -19.71 41.35 -40.57
CA LYS A 29 -19.70 40.24 -39.61
C LYS A 29 -20.47 39.04 -40.15
N PRO A 30 -19.79 37.96 -40.58
CA PRO A 30 -20.42 36.70 -41.00
C PRO A 30 -21.39 36.11 -39.98
N LEU A 31 -21.17 36.35 -38.69
CA LEU A 31 -22.02 35.86 -37.61
C LEU A 31 -23.45 36.40 -37.68
N ASP A 32 -23.58 37.70 -37.94
CA ASP A 32 -24.87 38.39 -37.92
C ASP A 32 -25.82 37.86 -39.01
N LEU A 33 -25.27 37.29 -40.09
CA LEU A 33 -26.01 36.62 -41.15
C LEU A 33 -26.83 35.43 -40.63
N PHE A 34 -26.31 34.71 -39.64
CA PHE A 34 -26.89 33.46 -39.14
C PHE A 34 -27.57 33.61 -37.77
N THR A 35 -27.29 34.69 -37.03
CA THR A 35 -27.85 34.89 -35.68
C THR A 35 -28.95 35.93 -35.61
N THR A 36 -29.02 36.85 -36.57
CA THR A 36 -30.04 37.92 -36.57
C THR A 36 -31.37 37.37 -37.10
N PRO A 37 -32.47 37.46 -36.32
CA PRO A 37 -33.78 36.97 -36.77
C PRO A 37 -34.23 37.66 -38.07
N GLY A 38 -34.72 36.90 -39.05
CA GLY A 38 -35.24 37.45 -40.30
C GLY A 38 -34.19 37.73 -41.38
N THR A 39 -32.89 37.70 -41.05
CA THR A 39 -31.81 37.97 -42.02
C THR A 39 -31.68 36.86 -43.05
N VAL A 40 -31.80 35.60 -42.64
CA VAL A 40 -31.75 34.45 -43.55
C VAL A 40 -32.93 34.48 -44.52
N GLU A 41 -34.13 34.76 -44.02
CA GLU A 41 -35.35 34.87 -44.82
C GLU A 41 -35.25 36.02 -45.84
N SER A 42 -34.74 37.17 -45.40
CA SER A 42 -34.50 38.33 -46.26
C SER A 42 -33.47 38.04 -47.34
N LEU A 43 -32.38 37.34 -46.99
CA LEU A 43 -31.36 36.91 -47.95
C LEU A 43 -31.92 35.94 -48.99
N LEU A 44 -32.68 34.92 -48.55
CA LEU A 44 -33.32 33.96 -49.45
C LEU A 44 -34.32 34.64 -50.39
N ALA A 45 -35.09 35.60 -49.89
CA ALA A 45 -36.00 36.40 -50.71
C ALA A 45 -35.24 37.21 -51.77
N ALA A 46 -34.12 37.83 -51.38
CA ALA A 46 -33.32 38.62 -52.30
C ALA A 46 -32.62 37.76 -53.38
N VAL A 47 -32.06 36.61 -52.99
CA VAL A 47 -31.50 35.61 -53.94
C VAL A 47 -32.58 35.12 -54.91
N ARG A 48 -33.81 34.92 -54.42
CA ARG A 48 -34.94 34.52 -55.27
C ARG A 48 -35.33 35.60 -56.27
N VAL A 49 -35.41 36.86 -55.84
CA VAL A 49 -35.70 37.99 -56.72
C VAL A 49 -34.62 38.09 -57.81
N GLU A 50 -33.35 38.00 -57.43
CA GLU A 50 -32.23 38.09 -58.38
C GLU A 50 -32.19 36.90 -59.35
N ALA A 51 -32.45 35.68 -58.87
CA ALA A 51 -32.49 34.49 -59.71
C ALA A 51 -33.59 34.53 -60.78
N LEU A 52 -34.70 35.23 -60.50
CA LEU A 52 -35.86 35.35 -61.39
C LEU A 52 -35.87 36.65 -62.21
N ARG A 53 -34.98 37.61 -61.90
CA ARG A 53 -34.93 38.92 -62.55
C ARG A 53 -34.63 38.77 -64.04
N ASP A 54 -35.51 39.35 -64.86
CA ASP A 54 -35.43 39.34 -66.33
C ASP A 54 -35.24 37.94 -66.94
N PHE A 55 -35.72 36.90 -66.25
CA PHE A 55 -35.52 35.51 -66.66
C PHE A 55 -36.83 34.86 -67.09
N THR A 56 -36.97 34.59 -68.40
CA THR A 56 -38.10 33.83 -68.97
C THR A 56 -37.60 32.45 -69.43
N PRO A 57 -38.04 31.34 -68.79
CA PRO A 57 -37.63 30.00 -69.18
C PRO A 57 -38.13 29.62 -70.59
N ASP A 58 -37.23 29.19 -71.46
CA ASP A 58 -37.56 28.64 -72.79
C ASP A 58 -36.97 27.24 -72.95
N LEU A 59 -37.84 26.24 -73.10
CA LEU A 59 -37.44 24.84 -73.31
C LEU A 59 -37.34 24.47 -74.80
N THR A 60 -37.85 25.31 -75.70
CA THR A 60 -37.95 25.03 -77.13
C THR A 60 -36.61 25.16 -77.85
N THR A 61 -35.71 26.03 -77.34
CA THR A 61 -34.38 26.25 -77.90
C THR A 61 -33.26 25.68 -77.04
N GLU A 62 -32.16 25.26 -77.67
CA GLU A 62 -30.94 24.84 -76.96
C GLU A 62 -30.36 25.96 -76.11
N LYS A 63 -30.43 27.20 -76.59
CA LYS A 63 -29.98 28.40 -75.86
C LYS A 63 -30.82 28.63 -74.61
N GLY A 64 -32.15 28.50 -74.69
CA GLY A 64 -33.05 28.64 -73.55
C GLY A 64 -32.81 27.58 -72.46
N ARG A 65 -32.64 26.31 -72.85
CA ARG A 65 -32.28 25.22 -71.92
C ARG A 65 -30.95 25.47 -71.20
N LYS A 66 -29.92 25.96 -71.92
CA LYS A 66 -28.63 26.35 -71.32
C LYS A 66 -28.75 27.54 -70.37
N ALA A 67 -29.61 28.51 -70.68
CA ALA A 67 -29.86 29.65 -69.79
C ALA A 67 -30.53 29.20 -68.48
N ILE A 68 -31.49 28.27 -68.53
CA ILE A 68 -32.09 27.64 -67.34
C ILE A 68 -31.03 26.94 -66.50
N ALA A 69 -30.19 26.10 -67.12
CA ALA A 69 -29.11 25.41 -66.42
C ALA A 69 -28.12 26.38 -65.77
N SER A 70 -27.76 27.47 -66.46
CA SER A 70 -26.85 28.50 -65.94
C SER A 70 -27.43 29.24 -64.73
N ARG A 71 -28.71 29.62 -64.78
CA ARG A 71 -29.39 30.26 -63.63
C ARG A 71 -29.51 29.32 -62.43
N ALA A 72 -29.86 28.06 -62.65
CA ALA A 72 -29.89 27.06 -61.58
C ALA A 72 -28.49 26.84 -60.98
N PHE A 73 -27.45 26.79 -61.81
CA PHE A 73 -26.07 26.65 -61.37
C PHE A 73 -25.61 27.86 -60.54
N TRP A 74 -26.01 29.07 -60.91
CA TRP A 74 -25.75 30.28 -60.10
C TRP A 74 -26.33 30.14 -58.69
N VAL A 75 -27.58 29.69 -58.54
CA VAL A 75 -28.21 29.45 -57.23
C VAL A 75 -27.43 28.40 -56.42
N ILE A 76 -27.00 27.30 -57.07
CA ILE A 76 -26.18 26.27 -56.43
C ILE A 76 -24.84 26.85 -55.95
N ARG A 77 -24.20 27.69 -56.75
CA ARG A 77 -22.93 28.34 -56.39
C ARG A 77 -23.10 29.29 -55.21
N THR A 78 -24.17 30.09 -55.22
CA THR A 78 -24.53 30.99 -54.10
C THR A 78 -24.78 30.18 -52.82
N LYS A 79 -25.49 29.05 -52.89
CA LYS A 79 -25.66 28.13 -51.74
C LYS A 79 -24.30 27.67 -51.19
N THR A 80 -23.41 27.17 -52.06
CA THR A 80 -22.10 26.67 -51.64
C THR A 80 -21.25 27.76 -50.98
N PHE A 81 -21.31 28.98 -51.50
CA PHE A 81 -20.60 30.13 -50.93
C PHE A 81 -21.14 30.53 -49.54
N LEU A 82 -22.46 30.58 -49.36
CA LEU A 82 -23.06 30.88 -48.05
C LEU A 82 -22.75 29.81 -47.01
N ASP A 83 -22.75 28.53 -47.43
CA ASP A 83 -22.36 27.40 -46.58
C ASP A 83 -20.88 27.46 -46.16
N SER A 84 -19.98 27.88 -47.05
CA SER A 84 -18.55 28.04 -46.70
C SER A 84 -18.34 29.15 -45.68
N ILE A 85 -19.03 30.29 -45.81
CA ILE A 85 -18.97 31.39 -44.83
C ILE A 85 -19.40 30.88 -43.43
N GLY A 86 -20.50 30.15 -43.35
CA GLY A 86 -20.98 29.60 -42.07
C GLY A 86 -20.01 28.60 -41.46
N LYS A 87 -19.40 27.73 -42.29
CA LYS A 87 -18.38 26.77 -41.84
C LYS A 87 -17.13 27.46 -41.28
N GLU A 88 -16.64 28.48 -41.97
CA GLU A 88 -15.47 29.26 -41.53
C GLU A 88 -15.76 30.01 -40.22
N GLU A 89 -16.93 30.63 -40.09
CA GLU A 89 -17.30 31.35 -38.87
C GLU A 89 -17.50 30.40 -37.69
N VAL A 90 -18.12 29.24 -37.89
CA VAL A 90 -18.23 28.20 -36.85
C VAL A 90 -16.85 27.69 -36.43
N ALA A 91 -15.92 27.49 -37.38
CA ALA A 91 -14.55 27.09 -37.08
C ALA A 91 -13.83 28.16 -36.23
N ARG A 92 -13.94 29.43 -36.63
CA ARG A 92 -13.39 30.58 -35.90
C ARG A 92 -13.96 30.70 -34.48
N LEU A 93 -15.28 30.54 -34.33
CA LEU A 93 -15.97 30.60 -33.04
C LEU A 93 -15.59 29.44 -32.13
N LYS A 94 -15.33 28.24 -32.66
CA LYS A 94 -14.86 27.09 -31.88
C LYS A 94 -13.41 27.25 -31.43
N GLU A 95 -12.60 27.98 -32.18
CA GLU A 95 -11.21 28.23 -31.84
C GLU A 95 -11.06 29.24 -30.68
N LEU A 96 -11.96 30.20 -30.57
CA LEU A 96 -11.94 31.21 -29.49
C LEU A 96 -11.95 30.59 -28.08
N PRO A 97 -12.90 29.70 -27.70
CA PRO A 97 -12.87 29.01 -26.41
C PRO A 97 -11.56 28.25 -26.17
N ARG A 98 -11.05 27.55 -27.20
CA ARG A 98 -9.79 26.80 -27.10
C ARG A 98 -8.61 27.72 -26.74
N LEU A 99 -8.52 28.88 -27.39
CA LEU A 99 -7.50 29.89 -27.10
C LEU A 99 -7.67 30.52 -25.72
N VAL A 100 -8.91 30.81 -25.32
CA VAL A 100 -9.20 31.35 -23.98
C VAL A 100 -8.77 30.37 -22.89
N ASP A 101 -9.11 29.09 -23.01
CA ASP A 101 -8.73 28.09 -22.02
C ASP A 101 -7.22 27.85 -21.99
N ALA A 102 -6.56 27.85 -23.14
CA ALA A 102 -5.10 27.78 -23.22
C ALA A 102 -4.45 28.99 -22.53
N GLY A 103 -4.92 30.21 -22.80
CA GLY A 103 -4.43 31.43 -22.17
C GLY A 103 -4.67 31.45 -20.66
N ARG A 104 -5.86 31.04 -20.21
CA ARG A 104 -6.18 30.92 -18.78
C ARG A 104 -5.28 29.92 -18.07
N LYS A 105 -4.98 28.78 -18.71
CA LYS A 105 -4.04 27.81 -18.17
C LYS A 105 -2.63 28.38 -18.08
N ALA A 106 -2.12 29.00 -19.15
CA ALA A 106 -0.79 29.60 -19.17
C ALA A 106 -0.64 30.70 -18.10
N LEU A 107 -1.67 31.53 -17.91
CA LEU A 107 -1.69 32.54 -16.84
C LEU A 107 -1.66 31.91 -15.46
N ARG A 108 -2.47 30.88 -15.20
CA ARG A 108 -2.48 30.18 -13.91
C ARG A 108 -1.11 29.56 -13.63
N ASP A 109 -0.63 28.72 -14.55
CA ASP A 109 0.64 28.00 -14.38
C ASP A 109 1.82 28.98 -14.24
N GLY A 110 1.81 30.11 -14.97
CA GLY A 110 2.84 31.14 -14.87
C GLY A 110 2.80 31.92 -13.56
N LEU A 111 1.61 32.23 -13.03
CA LEU A 111 1.47 32.89 -11.73
C LEU A 111 1.80 31.95 -10.57
N ASP A 112 1.44 30.67 -10.67
CA ASP A 112 1.82 29.64 -9.70
C ASP A 112 3.35 29.48 -9.67
N ALA A 113 3.99 29.37 -10.84
CA ALA A 113 5.45 29.29 -10.95
C ALA A 113 6.16 30.54 -10.40
N LEU A 114 5.62 31.73 -10.65
CA LEU A 114 6.17 32.98 -10.08
C LEU A 114 6.01 33.01 -8.56
N GLY A 115 4.87 32.52 -8.05
CA GLY A 115 4.65 32.36 -6.61
C GLY A 115 5.67 31.43 -5.97
N ASP A 116 5.93 30.29 -6.60
CA ASP A 116 6.93 29.31 -6.16
C ASP A 116 8.34 29.88 -6.21
N GLU A 117 8.70 30.62 -7.28
CA GLU A 117 10.00 31.28 -7.41
C GLU A 117 10.23 32.30 -6.30
N ILE A 118 9.25 33.17 -6.05
CA ILE A 118 9.31 34.17 -4.98
C ILE A 118 9.43 33.49 -3.61
N ARG A 119 8.75 32.36 -3.42
CA ARG A 119 8.73 31.63 -2.14
C ARG A 119 9.96 30.74 -1.93
N LYS A 120 10.73 30.44 -2.99
CA LYS A 120 11.77 29.42 -2.98
C LYS A 120 12.73 29.54 -1.79
N ASP A 121 13.34 30.71 -1.61
CA ASP A 121 14.33 30.94 -0.55
C ASP A 121 13.72 30.80 0.86
N LEU A 122 12.47 31.27 1.04
CA LEU A 122 11.75 31.10 2.30
C LEU A 122 11.46 29.62 2.57
N THR A 123 11.03 28.87 1.57
CA THR A 123 10.76 27.43 1.71
C THR A 123 12.04 26.64 1.98
N GLU A 124 13.15 26.95 1.34
CA GLU A 124 14.46 26.34 1.64
C GLU A 124 14.88 26.62 3.09
N TRP A 125 14.73 27.87 3.55
CA TRP A 125 14.99 28.25 4.94
C TRP A 125 14.06 27.54 5.95
N GLU A 126 12.76 27.49 5.69
CA GLU A 126 11.76 26.79 6.53
C GLU A 126 12.08 25.30 6.64
N ASN A 127 12.39 24.65 5.52
CA ASN A 127 12.73 23.23 5.46
C ASN A 127 14.02 22.93 6.22
N THR A 128 15.04 23.78 6.08
CA THR A 128 16.32 23.64 6.79
C THR A 128 16.10 23.74 8.29
N ARG A 129 15.30 24.70 8.76
CA ARG A 129 15.00 24.88 10.19
C ARG A 129 14.15 23.75 10.76
N ALA A 130 13.19 23.25 9.99
CA ALA A 130 12.40 22.08 10.34
C ALA A 130 13.28 20.82 10.44
N ALA A 131 14.21 20.62 9.50
CA ALA A 131 15.16 19.52 9.52
C ALA A 131 16.08 19.58 10.75
N TRP A 132 16.64 20.75 11.09
CA TRP A 132 17.43 20.92 12.30
C TRP A 132 16.63 20.62 13.56
N LYS A 133 15.41 21.14 13.68
CA LYS A 133 14.55 20.85 14.82
C LYS A 133 14.29 19.35 14.96
N GLY A 134 13.89 18.68 13.88
CA GLY A 134 13.65 17.25 13.88
C GLY A 134 14.90 16.42 14.20
N ALA A 135 16.08 16.86 13.75
CA ALA A 135 17.34 16.22 14.08
C ALA A 135 17.70 16.36 15.57
N LEU A 136 17.56 17.56 16.14
CA LEU A 136 17.77 17.79 17.58
C LEU A 136 16.79 16.98 18.43
N ASP A 137 15.50 17.00 18.07
CA ASP A 137 14.47 16.23 18.76
C ASP A 137 14.79 14.72 18.71
N ARG A 138 15.30 14.22 17.58
CA ARG A 138 15.74 12.82 17.46
C ARG A 138 16.90 12.51 18.41
N ILE A 139 17.93 13.36 18.44
CA ILE A 139 19.09 13.17 19.32
C ILE A 139 18.67 13.20 20.79
N GLN A 140 17.81 14.15 21.17
CA GLN A 140 17.29 14.24 22.54
C GLN A 140 16.51 12.99 22.95
N ASN A 141 15.78 12.38 22.00
CA ASN A 141 14.95 11.20 22.25
C ASN A 141 15.70 9.86 22.10
N LEU A 142 16.97 9.86 21.69
CA LEU A 142 17.76 8.63 21.52
C LEU A 142 17.70 7.69 22.75
N PRO A 143 17.87 8.17 24.00
CA PRO A 143 17.79 7.31 25.18
C PRO A 143 16.44 6.58 25.32
N ALA A 144 15.33 7.27 25.01
CA ALA A 144 14.01 6.67 25.06
C ALA A 144 13.82 5.62 23.94
N THR A 145 14.30 5.93 22.73
CA THR A 145 14.20 4.99 21.60
C THR A 145 15.08 3.75 21.76
N LEU A 146 16.20 3.87 22.48
CA LEU A 146 17.18 2.82 22.68
C LEU A 146 17.06 2.13 24.05
N PHE A 147 16.01 2.40 24.82
CA PHE A 147 15.85 1.90 26.19
C PHE A 147 16.00 0.37 26.32
N ASN A 148 15.55 -0.38 25.31
CA ASN A 148 15.66 -1.84 25.24
C ASN A 148 16.66 -2.34 24.18
N ALA A 149 17.54 -1.47 23.66
CA ALA A 149 18.54 -1.87 22.68
C ALA A 149 19.65 -2.71 23.33
N ASP A 150 20.26 -3.62 22.57
CA ASP A 150 21.42 -4.39 23.03
C ASP A 150 22.68 -3.53 23.03
N ALA A 151 23.73 -3.97 23.74
CA ALA A 151 24.98 -3.21 23.89
C ALA A 151 25.61 -2.84 22.53
N SER A 152 25.57 -3.75 21.55
CA SER A 152 26.11 -3.50 20.21
C SER A 152 25.41 -2.37 19.46
N ILE A 153 24.09 -2.23 19.63
CA ILE A 153 23.31 -1.15 19.03
C ILE A 153 23.64 0.17 19.73
N LEU A 154 23.66 0.18 21.07
CA LEU A 154 24.04 1.36 21.85
C LEU A 154 25.43 1.87 21.48
N GLU A 155 26.42 0.99 21.34
CA GLU A 155 27.78 1.33 20.90
C GLU A 155 27.80 2.02 19.54
N ARG A 156 27.07 1.47 18.57
CA ARG A 156 26.98 2.04 17.22
C ARG A 156 26.36 3.44 17.26
N GLU A 157 25.22 3.61 17.92
CA GLU A 157 24.51 4.89 17.96
C GLU A 157 25.31 5.95 18.74
N ILE A 158 26.02 5.56 19.81
CA ILE A 158 26.96 6.44 20.50
C ILE A 158 28.10 6.87 19.56
N GLY A 159 28.66 5.94 18.78
CA GLY A 159 29.66 6.24 17.76
C GLY A 159 29.15 7.26 16.75
N THR A 160 27.98 7.00 16.16
CA THR A 160 27.33 7.93 15.22
C THR A 160 27.10 9.31 15.84
N LEU A 161 26.64 9.38 17.09
CA LEU A 161 26.43 10.66 17.77
C LEU A 161 27.76 11.38 18.08
N ARG A 162 28.83 10.65 18.42
CA ARG A 162 30.17 11.22 18.63
C ARG A 162 30.76 11.79 17.35
N ASP A 163 30.54 11.14 16.22
CA ASP A 163 31.05 11.58 14.92
C ASP A 163 30.20 12.69 14.27
N LEU A 164 28.98 12.92 14.79
CA LEU A 164 28.10 13.97 14.28
C LEU A 164 28.74 15.37 14.46
N PRO A 165 29.00 16.12 13.37
CA PRO A 165 29.49 17.50 13.47
C PRO A 165 28.45 18.39 14.14
N THR A 166 28.92 19.34 14.95
CA THR A 166 28.09 20.36 15.62
C THR A 166 28.67 21.76 15.46
N ASP A 167 29.49 21.97 14.43
CA ASP A 167 30.10 23.24 14.08
C ASP A 167 29.16 24.16 13.28
N PRO A 168 29.48 25.47 13.20
CA PRO A 168 28.68 26.42 12.44
C PRO A 168 28.57 26.14 10.93
N GLU A 169 29.47 25.36 10.32
CA GLU A 169 29.37 25.05 8.88
C GLU A 169 28.21 24.09 8.59
N HIS A 170 27.86 23.23 9.54
CA HIS A 170 26.79 22.24 9.39
C HIS A 170 25.45 22.67 10.03
N TRP A 171 25.51 23.45 11.10
CA TRP A 171 24.33 23.81 11.91
C TRP A 171 24.06 25.31 11.99
N GLU A 172 24.91 26.15 11.41
CA GLU A 172 24.78 27.61 11.40
C GLU A 172 24.45 28.17 12.80
N GLU A 173 23.36 28.92 12.94
CA GLU A 173 22.88 29.49 14.20
C GLU A 173 22.56 28.43 15.27
N MET A 174 22.27 27.18 14.87
CA MET A 174 21.92 26.08 15.76
C MET A 174 23.13 25.29 16.27
N ALA A 175 24.35 25.61 15.84
CA ALA A 175 25.57 24.87 16.21
C ALA A 175 25.74 24.73 17.73
N GLN A 176 25.57 25.84 18.48
CA GLN A 176 25.67 25.80 19.94
C GLN A 176 24.60 24.89 20.58
N LYS A 177 23.37 24.92 20.03
CA LYS A 177 22.27 24.07 20.51
C LYS A 177 22.53 22.60 20.20
N ALA A 178 23.01 22.29 18.99
CA ALA A 178 23.39 20.93 18.59
C ALA A 178 24.50 20.38 19.47
N ALA A 179 25.55 21.17 19.71
CA ALA A 179 26.63 20.80 20.62
C ALA A 179 26.13 20.55 22.05
N SER A 180 25.25 21.43 22.57
CA SER A 180 24.66 21.28 23.90
C SER A 180 23.79 20.02 24.02
N VAL A 181 22.95 19.74 23.00
CA VAL A 181 22.11 18.53 22.97
C VAL A 181 22.96 17.27 22.91
N LYS A 182 23.96 17.23 22.04
CA LYS A 182 24.92 16.12 21.94
C LYS A 182 25.63 15.88 23.27
N ALA A 183 26.13 16.94 23.91
CA ALA A 183 26.82 16.87 25.20
C ALA A 183 25.91 16.41 26.34
N ALA A 184 24.60 16.69 26.28
CA ALA A 184 23.64 16.20 27.27
C ALA A 184 23.22 14.74 27.04
N THR A 185 23.07 14.33 25.78
CA THR A 185 22.61 12.97 25.44
C THR A 185 23.72 11.92 25.59
N LEU A 186 24.96 12.22 25.19
CA LEU A 186 26.06 11.25 25.18
C LEU A 186 26.30 10.56 26.54
N PRO A 187 26.41 11.28 27.67
CA PRO A 187 26.63 10.65 28.98
C PRO A 187 25.49 9.71 29.37
N THR A 188 24.25 10.06 29.00
CA THR A 188 23.07 9.22 29.27
C THR A 188 23.17 7.90 28.52
N LEU A 189 23.54 7.93 27.23
CA LEU A 189 23.70 6.72 26.43
C LEU A 189 24.89 5.87 26.89
N GLU A 190 25.99 6.49 27.31
CA GLU A 190 27.16 5.80 27.86
C GLU A 190 26.82 5.03 29.15
N ASP A 191 26.07 5.64 30.07
CA ASP A 191 25.57 4.97 31.28
C ASP A 191 24.61 3.82 30.94
N MET A 192 23.72 4.00 29.96
CA MET A 192 22.86 2.93 29.46
C MET A 192 23.67 1.76 28.88
N LEU A 193 24.71 2.04 28.10
CA LEU A 193 25.60 1.03 27.54
C LEU A 193 26.32 0.25 28.63
N ASP A 194 26.86 0.93 29.64
CA ASP A 194 27.56 0.28 30.75
C ASP A 194 26.63 -0.63 31.55
N LYS A 195 25.40 -0.18 31.83
CA LYS A 195 24.36 -1.00 32.48
C LYS A 195 24.00 -2.22 31.62
N ARG A 196 23.84 -2.02 30.31
CA ARG A 196 23.47 -3.08 29.38
C ARG A 196 24.56 -4.13 29.23
N ARG A 197 25.82 -3.71 29.10
CA ARG A 197 26.98 -4.62 29.05
C ARG A 197 27.09 -5.49 30.30
N ARG A 198 26.90 -4.90 31.49
CA ARG A 198 26.89 -5.66 32.76
C ARG A 198 25.75 -6.68 32.76
N TRP A 199 24.54 -6.24 32.43
CA TRP A 199 23.39 -7.13 32.37
C TRP A 199 23.57 -8.29 31.37
N GLU A 200 24.08 -8.02 30.16
CA GLU A 200 24.36 -9.05 29.14
C GLU A 200 25.46 -10.01 29.59
N ALA A 201 26.51 -9.51 30.24
CA ALA A 201 27.57 -10.35 30.81
C ALA A 201 27.02 -11.27 31.92
N ASP A 202 26.22 -10.72 32.84
CA ASP A 202 25.56 -11.48 33.90
C ASP A 202 24.62 -12.55 33.32
N GLN A 203 23.87 -12.23 32.25
CA GLN A 203 23.03 -13.21 31.56
C GLN A 203 23.84 -14.32 30.90
N ALA A 204 24.97 -13.99 30.26
CA ALA A 204 25.84 -14.97 29.62
C ALA A 204 26.52 -15.89 30.64
N GLU A 205 26.96 -15.34 31.78
CA GLU A 205 27.49 -16.14 32.89
C GLU A 205 26.42 -17.07 33.48
N LEU A 206 25.22 -16.55 33.74
CA LEU A 206 24.11 -17.33 34.25
C LEU A 206 23.71 -18.47 33.29
N ALA A 207 23.74 -18.23 31.98
CA ALA A 207 23.52 -19.27 30.98
C ALA A 207 24.60 -20.37 31.05
N ARG A 208 25.89 -20.00 31.13
CA ARG A 208 27.00 -20.96 31.28
C ARG A 208 26.89 -21.79 32.55
N LEU A 209 26.51 -21.17 33.67
CA LEU A 209 26.31 -21.87 34.94
C LEU A 209 25.18 -22.89 34.85
N ARG A 210 24.06 -22.54 34.20
CA ARG A 210 22.94 -23.46 33.95
C ARG A 210 23.35 -24.63 33.06
N GLU A 211 24.04 -24.37 31.96
CA GLU A 211 24.54 -25.43 31.07
C GLU A 211 25.51 -26.38 31.79
N ALA A 212 26.41 -25.85 32.62
CA ALA A 212 27.33 -26.65 33.42
C ALA A 212 26.61 -27.50 34.48
N GLU A 213 25.60 -26.94 35.15
CA GLU A 213 24.78 -27.67 36.12
C GLU A 213 23.96 -28.78 35.45
N GLU A 214 23.33 -28.50 34.31
CA GLU A 214 22.61 -29.50 33.53
C GLU A 214 23.52 -30.63 33.04
N ALA A 215 24.73 -30.31 32.56
CA ALA A 215 25.71 -31.30 32.16
C ALA A 215 26.15 -32.18 33.35
N ARG A 216 26.36 -31.57 34.53
CA ARG A 216 26.65 -32.33 35.77
C ARG A 216 25.51 -33.25 36.16
N LYS A 217 24.27 -32.76 36.18
CA LYS A 217 23.10 -33.59 36.50
C LYS A 217 22.96 -34.76 35.52
N LYS A 218 23.19 -34.54 34.23
CA LYS A 218 23.17 -35.61 33.21
C LYS A 218 24.28 -36.64 33.45
N ALA A 219 25.51 -36.19 33.73
CA ALA A 219 26.62 -37.09 34.03
C ALA A 219 26.39 -37.91 35.32
N GLU A 220 25.84 -37.29 36.36
CA GLU A 220 25.48 -37.97 37.61
C GLU A 220 24.36 -39.00 37.40
N GLN A 221 23.34 -38.68 36.59
CA GLN A 221 22.29 -39.62 36.20
C GLN A 221 22.84 -40.79 35.37
N GLU A 222 23.71 -40.52 34.41
CA GLU A 222 24.36 -41.56 33.59
C GLU A 222 25.26 -42.46 34.45
N GLU A 223 26.03 -41.90 35.37
CA GLU A 223 26.86 -42.67 36.29
C GLU A 223 26.00 -43.51 37.25
N ALA A 224 24.91 -42.96 37.78
CA ALA A 224 23.96 -43.69 38.60
C ALA A 224 23.33 -44.86 37.83
N LEU A 225 22.90 -44.63 36.59
CA LEU A 225 22.36 -45.67 35.72
C LEU A 225 23.40 -46.74 35.39
N ARG A 226 24.66 -46.36 35.16
CA ARG A 226 25.77 -47.30 34.94
C ARG A 226 26.01 -48.16 36.16
N LYS A 227 26.11 -47.57 37.35
CA LYS A 227 26.28 -48.29 38.62
C LYS A 227 25.10 -49.23 38.89
N GLU A 228 23.88 -48.78 38.61
CA GLU A 228 22.68 -49.60 38.73
C GLU A 228 22.68 -50.77 37.73
N GLY A 229 23.08 -50.53 36.48
CA GLY A 229 23.24 -51.56 35.47
C GLY A 229 24.29 -52.61 35.85
N GLU A 230 25.44 -52.18 36.35
CA GLU A 230 26.49 -53.06 36.89
C GLU A 230 25.96 -53.88 38.08
N ALA A 231 25.31 -53.23 39.05
CA ALA A 231 24.71 -53.91 40.21
C ALA A 231 23.65 -54.95 39.80
N ARG A 232 22.76 -54.63 38.83
CA ARG A 232 21.77 -55.56 38.28
C ARG A 232 22.45 -56.74 37.55
N ALA A 233 23.52 -56.50 36.80
CA ALA A 233 24.27 -57.55 36.12
C ALA A 233 24.99 -58.50 37.09
N LEU A 234 25.54 -57.98 38.19
CA LEU A 234 26.09 -58.79 39.29
C LEU A 234 24.99 -59.59 40.01
N ALA A 235 23.84 -58.98 40.29
CA ALA A 235 22.70 -59.67 40.90
C ALA A 235 22.14 -60.79 40.00
N ALA A 236 22.11 -60.58 38.68
CA ALA A 236 21.69 -61.60 37.71
C ALA A 236 22.66 -62.80 37.62
N GLN A 237 23.96 -62.58 37.85
CA GLN A 237 24.96 -63.67 37.90
C GLN A 237 24.94 -64.46 39.20
N GLN A 238 24.48 -63.86 40.31
CA GLN A 238 24.33 -64.52 41.61
C GLN A 238 22.93 -65.10 41.82
N ALA A 239 21.97 -64.80 40.94
CA ALA A 239 20.67 -65.43 40.95
C ALA A 239 20.82 -66.92 40.54
N PRO A 240 20.27 -67.87 41.31
CA PRO A 240 20.17 -69.25 40.85
C PRO A 240 19.39 -69.29 39.52
N ALA A 241 19.84 -70.15 38.60
CA ALA A 241 19.21 -70.39 37.30
C ALA A 241 17.68 -70.41 37.44
N PRO A 242 16.91 -69.84 36.48
CA PRO A 242 15.47 -69.80 36.60
C PRO A 242 14.97 -71.21 36.90
N THR A 243 14.42 -71.38 38.11
CA THR A 243 13.62 -72.54 38.45
C THR A 243 12.59 -72.67 37.36
N VAL A 244 12.76 -73.74 36.58
CA VAL A 244 11.83 -74.35 35.67
C VAL A 244 10.44 -73.75 35.84
N ALA A 245 10.01 -73.00 34.81
CA ALA A 245 8.61 -72.71 34.58
C ALA A 245 7.82 -73.97 34.95
N THR A 246 6.93 -73.83 35.93
CA THR A 246 5.98 -74.86 36.35
C THR A 246 5.50 -75.62 35.12
N PRO A 247 5.61 -76.97 35.06
CA PRO A 247 5.08 -77.70 33.93
C PRO A 247 3.60 -77.32 33.81
N LEU A 248 3.23 -76.76 32.66
CA LEU A 248 1.84 -76.68 32.24
C LEU A 248 1.20 -78.07 32.50
N PRO A 249 0.00 -78.15 33.10
CA PRO A 249 -0.69 -79.41 33.28
C PRO A 249 -0.71 -80.17 31.94
N LEU A 250 -0.47 -81.49 31.98
CA LEU A 250 -0.34 -82.37 30.80
C LEU A 250 -1.47 -82.27 29.75
N GLU A 251 -2.57 -81.56 30.03
CA GLU A 251 -3.63 -81.25 29.05
C GLU A 251 -3.28 -80.15 28.03
N THR A 252 -2.28 -79.27 28.27
CA THR A 252 -1.94 -78.19 27.32
C THR A 252 -0.87 -78.56 26.29
N ALA A 253 -0.09 -79.62 26.52
CA ALA A 253 0.85 -80.15 25.53
C ALA A 253 0.14 -80.93 24.40
N ASP A 254 -1.06 -81.46 24.66
CA ASP A 254 -1.91 -82.14 23.67
C ASP A 254 -2.79 -81.19 22.84
N ALA A 255 -2.85 -79.90 23.19
CA ALA A 255 -3.48 -78.88 22.36
C ALA A 255 -2.53 -78.35 21.26
N LEU A 256 -1.22 -78.21 21.54
CA LEU A 256 -0.23 -77.77 20.53
C LEU A 256 0.05 -78.82 19.44
N ARG A 257 -0.20 -80.12 19.69
CA ARG A 257 -0.14 -81.17 18.65
C ARG A 257 -1.30 -81.10 17.64
N ARG A 258 -2.38 -80.38 17.96
CA ARG A 258 -3.59 -80.24 17.13
C ARG A 258 -3.60 -78.99 16.23
N GLY A 259 -2.53 -78.20 16.20
CA GLY A 259 -2.38 -77.10 15.24
C GLY A 259 -3.23 -75.86 15.53
N GLU A 260 -3.70 -75.68 16.76
CA GLU A 260 -4.45 -74.48 17.15
C GLU A 260 -3.48 -73.37 17.58
N THR A 261 -3.60 -72.21 16.94
CA THR A 261 -2.79 -71.01 17.20
C THR A 261 -3.07 -70.46 18.59
N VAL A 262 -2.04 -70.42 19.44
CA VAL A 262 -2.11 -69.73 20.74
C VAL A 262 -1.76 -68.25 20.52
N PRO A 263 -2.61 -67.29 20.90
CA PRO A 263 -2.37 -65.87 20.65
C PRO A 263 -1.21 -65.36 21.52
N ALA A 264 -0.32 -64.57 20.91
CA ALA A 264 0.74 -63.87 21.61
C ALA A 264 0.15 -62.94 22.67
N PHE A 265 0.69 -63.00 23.89
CA PHE A 265 0.34 -62.10 24.98
C PHE A 265 0.78 -60.67 24.61
N LEU A 266 -0.14 -59.87 24.11
CA LEU A 266 0.00 -58.41 24.07
C LEU A 266 -0.26 -57.91 25.49
N PRO A 267 0.60 -57.06 26.07
CA PRO A 267 0.30 -56.42 27.35
C PRO A 267 -1.05 -55.70 27.23
N ALA A 268 -1.91 -55.88 28.24
CA ALA A 268 -3.24 -55.28 28.23
C ALA A 268 -3.14 -53.76 28.00
N PRO A 269 -3.93 -53.18 27.08
CA PRO A 269 -4.00 -51.73 26.94
C PRO A 269 -4.39 -51.12 28.30
N PRO A 270 -3.89 -49.91 28.62
CA PRO A 270 -4.26 -49.24 29.87
C PRO A 270 -5.80 -49.15 29.98
N PRO A 271 -6.36 -49.17 31.21
CA PRO A 271 -7.81 -49.10 31.42
C PRO A 271 -8.42 -47.94 30.62
N ALA A 272 -9.58 -48.14 29.98
CA ALA A 272 -10.21 -47.13 29.12
C ALA A 272 -10.35 -45.76 29.82
N ASP A 273 -10.58 -45.78 31.13
CA ASP A 273 -10.68 -44.59 31.98
C ASP A 273 -9.38 -43.76 32.03
N ASP A 274 -8.20 -44.39 31.99
CA ASP A 274 -6.91 -43.68 31.95
C ASP A 274 -6.72 -42.95 30.62
N LEU A 275 -7.20 -43.55 29.53
CA LEU A 275 -7.12 -42.98 28.20
C LEU A 275 -8.09 -41.80 28.02
N GLU A 276 -9.30 -41.91 28.56
CA GLU A 276 -10.28 -40.83 28.58
C GLU A 276 -9.86 -39.68 29.49
N HIS A 277 -9.31 -39.98 30.67
CA HIS A 277 -8.75 -38.99 31.58
C HIS A 277 -7.65 -38.19 30.88
N ARG A 278 -6.61 -38.84 30.34
CA ARG A 278 -5.52 -38.15 29.62
C ARG A 278 -6.01 -37.31 28.44
N ARG A 279 -7.03 -37.79 27.71
CA ARG A 279 -7.66 -37.03 26.62
C ARG A 279 -8.40 -35.79 27.12
N ALA A 280 -9.10 -35.88 28.25
CA ALA A 280 -9.79 -34.74 28.87
C ALA A 280 -8.78 -33.67 29.32
N PHE A 281 -7.72 -34.07 30.04
CA PHE A 281 -6.67 -33.16 30.49
C PHE A 281 -5.99 -32.43 29.32
N ASN A 282 -5.63 -33.16 28.27
CA ASN A 282 -5.02 -32.56 27.07
C ASN A 282 -5.98 -31.60 26.34
N ARG A 283 -7.28 -31.91 26.31
CA ARG A 283 -8.28 -31.04 25.68
C ARG A 283 -8.47 -29.74 26.45
N GLU A 284 -8.53 -29.82 27.78
CA GLU A 284 -8.64 -28.65 28.65
C GLU A 284 -7.40 -27.76 28.59
N ALA A 285 -6.20 -28.34 28.63
CA ALA A 285 -4.94 -27.58 28.50
C ALA A 285 -4.82 -26.90 27.12
N LEU A 286 -5.25 -27.57 26.05
CA LEU A 286 -5.28 -26.99 24.71
C LEU A 286 -6.29 -25.83 24.60
N ALA A 287 -7.47 -25.97 25.21
CA ALA A 287 -8.48 -24.91 25.23
C ALA A 287 -7.96 -23.65 25.95
N ASP A 288 -7.29 -23.79 27.09
CA ASP A 288 -6.70 -22.67 27.83
C ASP A 288 -5.61 -21.96 27.02
N LEU A 289 -4.78 -22.72 26.30
CA LEU A 289 -3.76 -22.16 25.42
C LEU A 289 -4.38 -21.36 24.27
N ILE A 290 -5.43 -21.88 23.65
CA ILE A 290 -6.15 -21.19 22.58
C ILE A 290 -6.79 -19.91 23.12
N GLU A 291 -7.46 -19.97 24.28
CA GLU A 291 -8.07 -18.79 24.91
C GLU A 291 -7.03 -17.72 25.26
N ALA A 292 -5.88 -18.11 25.81
CA ALA A 292 -4.78 -17.20 26.11
C ALA A 292 -4.21 -16.53 24.85
N LEU A 293 -4.10 -17.28 23.74
CA LEU A 293 -3.62 -16.76 22.45
C LEU A 293 -4.64 -15.82 21.79
N VAL A 294 -5.94 -16.09 21.93
CA VAL A 294 -7.03 -15.24 21.43
C VAL A 294 -7.12 -13.94 22.25
N LEU A 295 -7.05 -14.00 23.58
CA LEU A 295 -7.03 -12.81 24.45
C LEU A 295 -5.81 -11.92 24.23
N ALA A 296 -4.68 -12.49 23.81
CA ALA A 296 -3.48 -11.74 23.43
C ALA A 296 -3.59 -11.07 22.05
N ASN A 297 -4.66 -11.32 21.29
CA ASN A 297 -4.90 -10.80 19.95
C ASN A 297 -3.80 -11.18 18.93
N ILE A 298 -3.22 -12.39 19.08
CA ILE A 298 -2.11 -12.94 18.25
C ILE A 298 -2.60 -14.10 17.40
N PHE A 299 -3.82 -14.00 16.86
CA PHE A 299 -4.36 -15.00 15.92
C PHE A 299 -4.69 -14.32 14.59
N THR A 300 -3.70 -14.23 13.71
CA THR A 300 -3.95 -14.08 12.27
C THR A 300 -3.67 -15.45 11.63
N PRO A 301 -4.66 -16.11 11.01
CA PRO A 301 -4.47 -17.45 10.44
C PRO A 301 -3.46 -17.50 9.27
N ASP A 302 -2.96 -16.34 8.80
CA ASP A 302 -2.30 -16.21 7.50
C ASP A 302 -0.86 -15.64 7.56
N ALA A 303 -0.22 -15.58 8.74
CA ALA A 303 1.12 -14.99 8.86
C ALA A 303 2.25 -16.02 8.64
N GLU A 304 2.63 -16.26 7.39
CA GLU A 304 3.85 -17.00 7.04
C GLU A 304 5.11 -16.18 7.42
N GLY A 305 5.86 -16.63 8.44
CA GLY A 305 7.17 -16.05 8.78
C GLY A 305 7.70 -16.42 10.18
N ARG A 306 9.04 -16.47 10.31
CA ARG A 306 9.76 -16.82 11.57
C ARG A 306 9.34 -15.96 12.77
N GLN A 307 9.00 -14.69 12.54
CA GLN A 307 8.64 -13.72 13.57
C GLN A 307 7.26 -13.97 14.18
N ALA A 308 6.31 -14.48 13.40
CA ALA A 308 5.00 -14.91 13.90
C ALA A 308 5.15 -16.12 14.84
N ALA A 309 5.96 -17.11 14.44
CA ALA A 309 6.22 -18.31 15.22
C ALA A 309 6.89 -18.01 16.58
N GLU A 310 7.86 -17.09 16.61
CA GLU A 310 8.51 -16.66 17.86
C GLU A 310 7.53 -15.93 18.81
N THR A 311 6.64 -15.12 18.24
CA THR A 311 5.64 -14.37 19.00
C THR A 311 4.61 -15.32 19.62
N THR A 312 4.14 -16.30 18.86
CA THR A 312 3.25 -17.36 19.36
C THR A 312 3.95 -18.20 20.44
N ALA A 313 5.21 -18.59 20.25
CA ALA A 313 5.96 -19.36 21.24
C ALA A 313 6.14 -18.60 22.57
N LYS A 314 6.44 -17.30 22.52
CA LYS A 314 6.54 -16.45 23.72
C LYS A 314 5.20 -16.32 24.46
N ALA A 315 4.09 -16.21 23.74
CA ALA A 315 2.75 -16.14 24.33
C ALA A 315 2.36 -17.45 25.04
N VAL A 316 2.63 -18.60 24.41
CA VAL A 316 2.44 -19.93 25.02
C VAL A 316 3.27 -20.09 26.28
N LEU A 317 4.56 -19.74 26.23
CA LEU A 317 5.45 -19.83 27.38
C LEU A 317 4.98 -18.94 28.54
N THR A 318 4.53 -17.71 28.22
CA THR A 318 3.99 -16.78 29.21
C THR A 318 2.72 -17.31 29.86
N ALA A 319 1.81 -17.92 29.10
CA ALA A 319 0.59 -18.53 29.64
C ALA A 319 0.88 -19.68 30.61
N ILE A 320 1.90 -20.50 30.30
CA ILE A 320 2.32 -21.62 31.16
C ILE A 320 3.00 -21.09 32.44
N VAL A 321 3.94 -20.15 32.32
CA VAL A 321 4.68 -19.59 33.47
C VAL A 321 3.76 -18.80 34.41
N THR A 322 2.74 -18.12 33.86
CA THR A 322 1.75 -17.39 34.66
C THR A 322 0.63 -18.30 35.22
N SER A 323 0.77 -19.63 35.11
CA SER A 323 -0.21 -20.62 35.60
C SER A 323 -1.62 -20.44 35.02
N LYS A 324 -1.72 -19.91 33.80
CA LYS A 324 -3.00 -19.73 33.09
C LYS A 324 -3.44 -20.96 32.29
N VAL A 325 -2.56 -21.94 32.11
CA VAL A 325 -2.86 -23.22 31.48
C VAL A 325 -3.08 -24.26 32.58
N ARG A 326 -4.29 -24.83 32.67
CA ARG A 326 -4.57 -25.90 33.62
C ARG A 326 -3.71 -27.12 33.32
N HIS A 327 -3.35 -27.85 34.36
CA HIS A 327 -2.64 -29.13 34.29
C HIS A 327 -1.20 -29.09 33.74
N VAL A 328 -0.67 -27.90 33.45
CA VAL A 328 0.71 -27.70 33.01
C VAL A 328 1.38 -26.73 33.97
N ARG A 329 2.44 -27.18 34.67
CA ARG A 329 3.34 -26.33 35.45
C ARG A 329 4.77 -26.60 35.03
N MET A 330 5.58 -25.55 34.98
CA MET A 330 7.02 -25.70 34.98
C MET A 330 7.50 -25.75 36.42
N ASP A 331 8.06 -26.88 36.82
CA ASP A 331 8.86 -26.97 38.04
C ASP A 331 10.28 -26.48 37.67
N TYR A 332 10.73 -25.42 38.36
CA TYR A 332 12.07 -24.85 38.23
C TYR A 332 13.04 -25.47 39.23
#